data_AF-A0A8I0FCP1-F1
#
_entry.id   AF-A0A8I0FCP1-F1
#
_cell.length_a   1.000
_cell.length_b   1.000
_cell.length_c   1.000
_cell.angle_alpha   90.00
_cell.angle_beta   90.00
_cell.angle_gamma   90.00
#
_symmetry.space_group_name_H-M   'P 1'
#
loop_
_entity.id
_entity.type
_entity.pdbx_description
1 polymer ?
#
loop_
_entity_poly.entity_id
_entity_poly.type
_entity_poly.pdbx_seq_one_letter_code
_entity_poly.pdbx_strand_id
1 'polypeptide(L)'
;TIGAGLGFFSSVLGFFILIGSFANTGLSGMWDSNYINILINTPIGHIHIIRSISFALLLLFMIIKLSKGTIQVSKIEGTIFTILLIPIVFSFSQLGHVTNLPLFAQFLLSIHVLVMSLWMGSLYPLWKTSKRIIGLPLKERMHLFGRIAAFVVGILLACGASIALLLIKDFNTLLNTPYGHGFIIKILFVLSILLLAAFNKWYFTPRLQDPKFAKQLGYAILFEMSLGLLILLTTGYITTVVGIE
;
A
#
# COMPACT_ATOMS: atom_id res chain seq x y z
N THR A 1 11.39 -9.91 3.54
CA THR A 1 12.66 -9.20 3.38
C THR A 1 12.55 -8.13 2.32
N ILE A 2 12.24 -8.47 1.05
CA ILE A 2 12.14 -7.49 -0.06
C ILE A 2 11.20 -6.32 0.26
N GLY A 3 9.97 -6.59 0.72
CA GLY A 3 9.02 -5.54 1.07
C GLY A 3 9.51 -4.59 2.18
N ALA A 4 10.14 -5.14 3.23
CA ALA A 4 10.71 -4.33 4.31
C ALA A 4 11.91 -3.49 3.81
N GLY A 5 12.73 -4.03 2.90
CA GLY A 5 13.83 -3.31 2.28
C GLY A 5 13.37 -2.16 1.39
N LEU A 6 12.37 -2.40 0.54
CA LEU A 6 11.75 -1.35 -0.27
C LEU A 6 11.10 -0.27 0.61
N GLY A 7 10.39 -0.67 1.67
CA GLY A 7 9.78 0.26 2.63
C GLY A 7 10.80 1.12 3.36
N PHE A 8 11.92 0.52 3.79
CA PHE A 8 13.04 1.25 4.40
C PHE A 8 13.62 2.28 3.42
N PHE A 9 14.03 1.83 2.23
CA PHE A 9 14.63 2.69 1.22
C PHE A 9 13.69 3.82 0.81
N SER A 10 12.41 3.51 0.55
CA SER A 10 11.39 4.50 0.20
C SER A 10 11.13 5.51 1.33
N SER A 11 11.17 5.09 2.60
CA SER A 11 10.93 6.00 3.74
C SER A 11 12.08 6.96 3.95
N VAL A 12 13.32 6.47 3.85
CA VAL A 12 14.54 7.29 3.94
C VAL A 12 14.61 8.24 2.76
N LEU A 13 14.44 7.74 1.54
CA LEU A 13 14.44 8.57 0.34
C LEU A 13 13.33 9.63 0.39
N GLY A 14 12.13 9.26 0.85
CA GLY A 14 11.01 10.18 1.00
C GLY A 14 11.28 11.34 1.97
N PHE A 15 12.06 11.10 3.04
CA PHE A 15 12.49 12.16 3.95
C PHE A 15 13.43 13.17 3.26
N PHE A 16 14.42 12.67 2.52
CA PHE A 16 15.35 13.54 1.79
C PHE A 16 14.70 14.26 0.61
N ILE A 17 13.75 13.62 -0.09
CA ILE A 17 12.97 14.29 -1.14
C ILE A 17 12.14 15.42 -0.54
N LEU A 18 11.54 15.22 0.64
CA LEU A 18 10.80 16.27 1.34
C LEU A 18 11.71 17.46 1.68
N ILE A 19 12.93 17.21 2.16
CA ILE A 19 13.95 18.26 2.37
C ILE A 19 14.24 19.01 1.07
N GLY A 20 14.50 18.29 -0.02
CA GLY A 20 14.75 18.88 -1.33
C GLY A 20 13.59 19.74 -1.84
N SER A 21 12.35 19.33 -1.55
CA SER A 21 11.15 20.11 -1.91
C SER A 21 11.07 21.45 -1.16
N PHE A 22 11.54 21.52 0.09
CA PHE A 22 11.61 22.77 0.85
C PHE A 22 12.80 23.64 0.43
N ALA A 23 13.94 23.03 0.11
CA ALA A 23 15.14 23.76 -0.30
C ALA A 23 14.98 24.47 -1.65
N ASN A 24 14.12 23.96 -2.55
CA ASN A 24 13.82 24.52 -3.87
C ASN A 24 15.06 24.76 -4.76
N THR A 25 16.15 24.03 -4.52
CA THR A 25 17.41 24.08 -5.29
C THR A 25 17.62 22.82 -6.14
N GLY A 26 16.54 22.11 -6.47
CA GLY A 26 16.58 20.84 -7.18
C GLY A 26 17.08 19.67 -6.32
N LEU A 27 17.68 18.65 -6.95
CA LEU A 27 18.13 17.42 -6.28
C LEU A 27 19.25 17.66 -5.26
N SER A 28 20.09 18.69 -5.45
CA SER A 28 21.13 19.05 -4.48
C SER A 28 20.55 19.52 -3.15
N GLY A 29 19.34 20.09 -3.17
CA GLY A 29 18.65 20.55 -1.97
C GLY A 29 18.29 19.44 -0.99
N MET A 30 18.28 18.17 -1.43
CA MET A 30 18.04 17.02 -0.56
C MET A 30 19.07 16.91 0.59
N TRP A 31 20.26 17.50 0.42
CA TRP A 31 21.36 17.46 1.38
C TRP A 31 21.57 18.78 2.12
N ASP A 32 20.59 19.68 2.09
CA ASP A 32 20.67 20.97 2.77
C ASP A 32 20.61 20.79 4.30
N SER A 33 21.73 21.05 4.97
CA SER A 33 21.88 20.90 6.43
C SER A 33 20.91 21.77 7.24
N ASN A 34 20.52 22.94 6.73
CA ASN A 34 19.58 23.82 7.44
C ASN A 34 18.19 23.19 7.45
N TYR A 35 17.71 22.73 6.30
CA TYR A 35 16.41 22.08 6.21
C TYR A 35 16.38 20.71 6.88
N ILE A 36 17.49 19.97 6.90
CA ILE A 36 17.63 18.76 7.73
C ILE A 36 17.40 19.09 9.21
N ASN A 37 18.10 20.11 9.73
CA ASN A 37 17.98 20.49 11.14
C ASN A 37 16.58 21.01 11.48
N ILE A 38 15.94 21.75 10.57
CA ILE A 38 14.55 22.19 10.75
C ILE A 38 13.63 20.97 10.79
N LEU A 39 13.67 20.13 9.75
CA LEU A 39 12.69 19.07 9.56
C LEU A 39 12.76 17.99 10.65
N ILE A 40 13.97 17.65 11.14
CA ILE A 40 14.15 16.69 12.25
C ILE A 40 13.39 17.14 13.51
N ASN A 41 13.25 18.44 13.73
CA ASN A 41 12.55 19.02 14.88
C ASN A 41 11.05 19.28 14.62
N THR A 42 10.50 18.80 13.50
CA THR A 42 9.08 18.90 13.19
C THR A 42 8.34 17.58 13.42
N PRO A 43 7.02 17.62 13.70
CA PRO A 43 6.19 16.41 13.76
C PRO A 43 6.29 15.55 12.51
N ILE A 44 6.32 16.16 11.32
CA ILE A 44 6.43 15.45 10.03
C ILE A 44 7.75 14.69 9.95
N GLY A 45 8.87 15.33 10.33
CA GLY A 45 10.17 14.66 10.37
C GLY A 45 10.21 13.51 11.35
N HIS A 46 9.65 13.66 12.55
CA HIS A 46 9.54 12.57 13.53
C HIS A 46 8.79 11.36 12.97
N ILE A 47 7.66 11.57 12.26
CA ILE A 47 6.90 10.48 11.65
C ILE A 47 7.70 9.74 10.57
N HIS A 48 8.43 10.47 9.72
CA HIS A 48 9.31 9.86 8.70
C HIS A 48 10.47 9.08 9.32
N ILE A 49 11.08 9.59 10.40
CA ILE A 49 12.17 8.93 11.14
C ILE A 49 11.65 7.65 11.81
N ILE A 50 10.54 7.73 12.55
CA ILE A 50 9.91 6.57 13.21
C ILE A 50 9.56 5.49 12.18
N ARG A 51 8.96 5.87 11.03
CA ARG A 51 8.66 4.92 9.95
C ARG A 51 9.93 4.26 9.40
N SER A 52 10.99 5.04 9.19
CA SER A 52 12.28 4.53 8.68
C SER A 52 12.93 3.56 9.67
N ILE A 53 12.98 3.91 10.96
CA ILE A 53 13.50 3.02 12.03
C ILE A 53 12.66 1.74 12.11
N SER A 54 11.34 1.84 12.05
CA SER A 54 10.44 0.70 12.13
C SER A 54 10.66 -0.28 10.96
N PHE A 55 10.81 0.24 9.73
CA PHE A 55 11.17 -0.58 8.57
C PHE A 55 12.58 -1.19 8.68
N ALA A 56 13.55 -0.46 9.24
CA ALA A 56 14.90 -0.98 9.45
C ALA A 56 14.91 -2.14 10.44
N LEU A 57 14.22 -2.00 11.58
CA LEU A 57 14.05 -3.06 12.57
C LEU A 57 13.30 -4.26 12.00
N LEU A 58 12.23 -4.02 11.23
CA LEU A 58 11.48 -5.07 10.56
C LEU A 58 12.35 -5.82 9.54
N LEU A 59 13.16 -5.10 8.77
CA LEU A 59 14.09 -5.68 7.80
C LEU A 59 15.14 -6.55 8.51
N LEU A 60 15.76 -6.04 9.57
CA LEU A 60 16.74 -6.78 10.38
C LEU A 60 16.12 -8.06 10.95
N PHE A 61 14.92 -7.96 11.54
CA PHE A 61 14.17 -9.10 12.06
C PHE A 61 13.92 -10.15 10.96
N MET A 62 13.50 -9.72 9.76
CA MET A 62 13.27 -10.64 8.64
C MET A 62 14.55 -11.27 8.11
N ILE A 63 15.69 -10.57 8.11
CA ILE A 63 17.00 -11.11 7.70
C ILE A 63 17.46 -12.19 8.70
N ILE A 64 17.35 -11.92 10.00
CA ILE A 64 17.67 -12.89 11.06
C ILE A 64 16.80 -14.14 10.91
N LYS A 65 15.49 -13.97 10.69
CA LYS A 65 14.57 -15.10 10.49
C LYS A 65 14.92 -15.91 9.25
N LEU A 66 15.28 -15.26 8.14
CA LEU A 66 15.69 -15.93 6.91
C LEU A 66 16.99 -16.71 7.09
N SER A 67 17.97 -16.14 7.83
CA SER A 67 19.25 -16.78 8.14
C SER A 67 19.07 -18.07 8.96
N LYS A 68 18.08 -18.09 9.87
CA LYS A 68 17.73 -19.30 10.64
C LYS A 68 17.14 -20.44 9.80
N GLY A 69 16.75 -20.21 8.54
CA GLY A 69 16.23 -21.24 7.63
C GLY A 69 14.90 -21.87 8.06
N THR A 70 14.22 -21.35 9.09
CA THR A 70 12.98 -21.91 9.62
C THR A 70 11.76 -21.27 8.96
N ILE A 71 10.89 -22.11 8.39
CA ILE A 71 9.64 -21.66 7.75
C ILE A 71 8.53 -21.42 8.79
N GLN A 72 8.60 -22.11 9.94
CA GLN A 72 7.63 -21.96 11.02
C GLN A 72 7.80 -20.63 11.75
N VAL A 73 6.69 -19.92 11.97
CA VAL A 73 6.65 -18.65 12.72
C VAL A 73 6.17 -18.97 14.15
N SER A 74 6.99 -18.66 15.15
CA SER A 74 6.59 -18.81 16.56
C SER A 74 5.61 -17.71 16.98
N LYS A 75 4.85 -17.93 18.05
CA LYS A 75 3.96 -16.90 18.60
C LYS A 75 4.73 -15.61 18.94
N ILE A 76 5.94 -15.74 19.49
CA ILE A 76 6.82 -14.61 19.85
C ILE A 76 7.23 -13.83 18.60
N GLU A 77 7.66 -14.53 17.55
CA GLU A 77 8.04 -13.90 16.27
C GLU A 77 6.86 -13.17 15.62
N GLY A 78 5.66 -13.75 15.68
CA GLY A 78 4.43 -13.10 15.21
C GLY A 78 4.09 -11.84 16.00
N THR A 79 4.25 -11.86 17.33
CA THR A 79 4.05 -10.68 18.18
C THR A 79 5.05 -9.59 17.86
N ILE A 80 6.35 -9.90 17.74
CA ILE A 80 7.40 -8.94 17.37
C ILE A 80 7.09 -8.31 16.02
N PHE A 81 6.74 -9.12 15.01
CA PHE A 81 6.37 -8.62 13.68
C PHE A 81 5.20 -7.64 13.75
N THR A 82 4.17 -7.97 14.53
CA THR A 82 2.97 -7.12 14.69
C THR A 82 3.31 -5.80 15.38
N ILE A 83 4.11 -5.83 16.45
CA ILE A 83 4.56 -4.62 17.17
C ILE A 83 5.33 -3.67 16.23
N LEU A 84 6.23 -4.21 15.41
CA LEU A 84 7.01 -3.40 14.45
C LEU A 84 6.16 -2.85 13.29
N LEU A 85 5.03 -3.51 12.97
CA LEU A 85 4.13 -3.09 11.90
C LEU A 85 3.23 -1.90 12.31
N ILE A 86 2.82 -1.83 13.58
CA ILE A 86 1.92 -0.78 14.10
C ILE A 86 2.41 0.65 13.78
N PRO A 87 3.65 1.06 14.14
CA PRO A 87 4.11 2.42 13.85
C PRO A 87 4.21 2.71 12.35
N ILE A 88 4.50 1.71 11.53
CA ILE A 88 4.53 1.84 10.07
C ILE A 88 3.14 2.19 9.55
N VAL A 89 2.11 1.44 9.94
CA VAL A 89 0.74 1.66 9.48
C VAL A 89 0.22 3.01 9.98
N PHE A 90 0.41 3.30 11.26
CA PHE A 90 -0.11 4.52 11.87
C PHE A 90 0.52 5.79 11.28
N SER A 91 1.81 5.73 10.92
CA SER A 91 2.54 6.87 10.34
C SER A 91 1.86 7.51 9.13
N PHE A 92 1.17 6.73 8.29
CA PHE A 92 0.47 7.25 7.11
C PHE A 92 -0.71 8.14 7.45
N SER A 93 -1.32 7.95 8.62
CA SER A 93 -2.43 8.79 9.10
C SER A 93 -1.97 10.10 9.75
N GLN A 94 -0.67 10.19 10.04
CA GLN A 94 -0.04 11.33 10.72
C GLN A 94 0.66 12.29 9.73
N LEU A 95 0.27 12.24 8.45
CA LEU A 95 0.84 13.07 7.39
C LEU A 95 -0.25 13.80 6.60
N GLY A 96 0.07 14.99 6.11
CA GLY A 96 -0.84 15.82 5.29
C GLY A 96 -2.09 16.28 6.02
N HIS A 97 -3.11 16.71 5.27
CA HIS A 97 -4.37 17.24 5.81
C HIS A 97 -5.18 16.23 6.65
N VAL A 98 -4.81 14.95 6.62
CA VAL A 98 -5.49 13.89 7.39
C VAL A 98 -5.29 14.10 8.90
N THR A 99 -4.20 14.74 9.33
CA THR A 99 -3.98 15.06 10.75
C THR A 99 -5.03 16.03 11.30
N ASN A 100 -5.66 16.83 10.43
CA ASN A 100 -6.71 17.78 10.80
C ASN A 100 -8.11 17.14 10.82
N LEU A 101 -8.24 15.88 10.40
CA LEU A 101 -9.49 15.13 10.44
C LEU A 101 -9.69 14.45 11.81
N PRO A 102 -10.95 14.11 12.16
CA PRO A 102 -11.23 13.36 13.39
C PRO A 102 -10.40 12.09 13.52
N LEU A 103 -10.08 11.68 14.75
CA LEU A 103 -9.31 10.45 15.03
C LEU A 103 -9.91 9.21 14.33
N PHE A 104 -11.23 9.17 14.17
CA PHE A 104 -11.91 8.12 13.42
C PHE A 104 -11.43 8.03 11.96
N ALA A 105 -11.24 9.16 11.27
CA ALA A 105 -10.74 9.19 9.89
C ALA A 105 -9.28 8.72 9.82
N GLN A 106 -8.46 9.11 10.78
CA GLN A 106 -7.05 8.68 10.89
C GLN A 106 -6.95 7.15 11.11
N PHE A 107 -7.83 6.61 11.95
CA PHE A 107 -7.94 5.17 12.18
C PHE A 107 -8.42 4.42 10.93
N LEU A 108 -9.45 4.93 10.25
CA LEU A 108 -9.92 4.36 8.98
C LEU A 108 -8.83 4.36 7.91
N LEU A 109 -8.04 5.44 7.80
CA LEU A 109 -6.94 5.50 6.82
C LEU A 109 -5.85 4.49 7.16
N SER A 110 -5.51 4.35 8.44
CA SER A 110 -4.56 3.34 8.91
C SER A 110 -5.01 1.92 8.53
N ILE A 111 -6.29 1.58 8.75
CA ILE A 111 -6.87 0.31 8.32
C ILE A 111 -6.84 0.19 6.79
N HIS A 112 -7.25 1.24 6.07
CA HIS A 112 -7.28 1.24 4.60
C HIS A 112 -5.89 0.92 4.03
N VAL A 113 -4.84 1.58 4.51
CA VAL A 113 -3.46 1.34 4.06
C VAL A 113 -3.00 -0.06 4.44
N LEU A 114 -3.29 -0.55 5.64
CA LEU A 114 -2.95 -1.92 6.06
C LEU A 114 -3.60 -2.97 5.16
N VAL A 115 -4.92 -2.89 4.98
CA VAL A 115 -5.71 -3.86 4.22
C VAL A 115 -5.33 -3.81 2.74
N MET A 116 -5.11 -2.62 2.17
CA MET A 116 -4.58 -2.46 0.82
C MET A 116 -3.19 -3.08 0.68
N SER A 117 -2.31 -2.85 1.64
CA SER A 117 -0.95 -3.42 1.63
C SER A 117 -0.97 -4.94 1.71
N LEU A 118 -1.87 -5.52 2.52
CA LEU A 118 -2.06 -6.97 2.61
C LEU A 118 -2.58 -7.54 1.29
N TRP A 119 -3.58 -6.91 0.68
CA TRP A 119 -4.13 -7.35 -0.60
C TRP A 119 -3.09 -7.25 -1.71
N MET A 120 -2.52 -6.07 -1.95
CA MET A 120 -1.53 -5.84 -3.00
C MET A 120 -0.25 -6.66 -2.79
N GLY A 121 0.24 -6.75 -1.54
CA GLY A 121 1.42 -7.53 -1.20
C GLY A 121 1.25 -9.03 -1.40
N SER A 122 0.02 -9.54 -1.32
CA SER A 122 -0.29 -10.96 -1.54
C SER A 122 -0.32 -11.38 -3.02
N LEU A 123 -0.50 -10.42 -3.94
CA LEU A 123 -0.55 -10.72 -5.38
C LEU A 123 0.78 -11.28 -5.89
N TYR A 124 1.93 -10.85 -5.37
CA TYR A 124 3.24 -11.31 -5.84
C TYR A 124 3.49 -12.79 -5.54
N PRO A 125 3.31 -13.27 -4.29
CA PRO A 125 3.28 -14.69 -4.00
C PRO A 125 2.25 -15.48 -4.84
N LEU A 126 1.08 -14.88 -5.11
CA LEU A 126 0.02 -15.51 -5.90
C LEU A 126 0.44 -15.72 -7.36
N TRP A 127 1.02 -14.70 -7.98
CA TRP A 127 1.60 -14.76 -9.32
C TRP A 127 2.72 -15.79 -9.40
N LYS A 128 3.63 -15.84 -8.42
CA LYS A 128 4.70 -16.84 -8.38
C LYS A 128 4.13 -18.26 -8.25
N THR A 129 3.08 -18.43 -7.45
CA THR A 129 2.36 -19.70 -7.31
C THR A 129 1.72 -20.12 -8.64
N SER A 130 1.08 -19.19 -9.36
CA SER A 130 0.44 -19.48 -10.65
C SER A 130 1.43 -19.89 -11.76
N LYS A 131 2.73 -19.62 -11.59
CA LYS A 131 3.80 -20.07 -12.49
C LYS A 131 4.40 -21.42 -12.10
N ARG A 132 4.21 -21.88 -10.86
CA ARG A 132 4.87 -23.08 -10.30
C ARG A 132 3.97 -24.29 -10.22
N ILE A 133 2.67 -24.09 -9.96
CA ILE A 133 1.69 -25.16 -9.81
C ILE A 133 0.55 -24.97 -10.80
N ILE A 134 -0.04 -26.07 -11.27
CA ILE A 134 -1.11 -26.11 -12.29
C ILE A 134 -2.17 -27.11 -11.82
N GLY A 135 -3.40 -27.01 -12.35
CA GLY A 135 -4.47 -27.97 -12.11
C GLY A 135 -5.19 -27.79 -10.78
N LEU A 136 -5.65 -28.89 -10.18
CA LEU A 136 -6.45 -28.88 -8.94
C LEU A 136 -5.76 -28.16 -7.77
N PRO A 137 -4.47 -28.38 -7.46
CA PRO A 137 -3.81 -27.68 -6.35
C PRO A 137 -3.79 -26.16 -6.52
N LEU A 138 -3.63 -25.68 -7.77
CA LEU A 138 -3.68 -24.25 -8.06
C LEU A 138 -5.10 -23.71 -7.83
N LYS A 139 -6.12 -24.42 -8.33
CA LYS A 139 -7.52 -24.04 -8.18
C LYS A 139 -7.93 -23.87 -6.71
N GLU A 140 -7.56 -24.83 -5.86
CA GLU A 140 -7.88 -24.78 -4.42
C GLU A 140 -7.23 -23.58 -3.72
N ARG A 141 -5.95 -23.30 -4.01
CA ARG A 141 -5.22 -22.16 -3.45
C ARG A 141 -5.83 -20.83 -3.90
N MET A 142 -6.17 -20.71 -5.19
CA MET A 142 -6.80 -19.52 -5.75
C MET A 142 -8.22 -19.31 -5.20
N HIS A 143 -8.98 -20.38 -4.99
CA HIS A 143 -10.31 -20.32 -4.40
C HIS A 143 -10.27 -19.85 -2.94
N LEU A 144 -9.36 -20.41 -2.14
CA LEU A 144 -9.15 -19.98 -0.75
C LEU A 144 -8.71 -18.52 -0.69
N PHE A 145 -7.75 -18.13 -1.54
CA PHE A 145 -7.31 -16.74 -1.66
C PHE A 145 -8.48 -15.81 -2.00
N GLY A 146 -9.26 -16.13 -3.03
CA GLY A 146 -10.40 -15.33 -3.48
C GLY A 146 -11.50 -15.16 -2.41
N ARG A 147 -11.66 -16.12 -1.50
CA ARG A 147 -12.58 -16.00 -0.35
C ARG A 147 -12.06 -15.00 0.68
N ILE A 148 -10.78 -15.10 1.05
CA ILE A 148 -10.15 -14.18 2.01
C ILE A 148 -10.07 -12.78 1.41
N ALA A 149 -9.62 -12.66 0.15
CA ALA A 149 -9.50 -11.40 -0.57
C ALA A 149 -10.84 -10.67 -0.68
N ALA A 150 -11.96 -11.37 -0.90
CA ALA A 150 -13.27 -10.73 -0.95
C ALA A 150 -13.64 -10.03 0.38
N PHE A 151 -13.30 -10.64 1.52
CA PHE A 151 -13.51 -10.01 2.83
C PHE A 151 -12.59 -8.81 3.05
N VAL A 152 -11.30 -8.97 2.73
CA VAL A 152 -10.28 -7.90 2.80
C VAL A 152 -10.69 -6.70 1.92
N VAL A 153 -11.09 -6.94 0.67
CA VAL A 153 -11.57 -5.90 -0.25
C VAL A 153 -12.86 -5.25 0.26
N GLY A 154 -13.77 -6.00 0.90
CA GLY A 154 -14.96 -5.43 1.54
C GLY A 154 -14.61 -4.39 2.62
N ILE A 155 -13.66 -4.71 3.51
CA ILE A 155 -13.16 -3.75 4.50
C ILE A 155 -12.50 -2.55 3.81
N LEU A 156 -11.69 -2.81 2.78
CA LEU A 156 -11.00 -1.76 2.03
C LEU A 156 -11.97 -0.74 1.44
N LEU A 157 -13.06 -1.22 0.84
CA LEU A 157 -14.13 -0.41 0.27
C LEU A 157 -14.87 0.38 1.35
N ALA A 158 -15.21 -0.26 2.47
CA ALA A 158 -15.88 0.42 3.59
C ALA A 158 -15.02 1.57 4.14
N CYS A 159 -13.74 1.33 4.40
CA CYS A 159 -12.81 2.38 4.84
C CYS A 159 -12.64 3.46 3.77
N GLY A 160 -12.43 3.07 2.51
CA GLY A 160 -12.21 4.01 1.40
C GLY A 160 -13.42 4.92 1.16
N ALA A 161 -14.64 4.37 1.16
CA ALA A 161 -15.87 5.12 1.02
C ALA A 161 -16.10 6.05 2.21
N SER A 162 -15.87 5.57 3.44
CA SER A 162 -16.01 6.39 4.65
C SER A 162 -15.06 7.59 4.63
N ILE A 163 -13.79 7.38 4.26
CA ILE A 163 -12.80 8.46 4.13
C ILE A 163 -13.21 9.42 3.02
N ALA A 164 -13.65 8.92 1.86
CA ALA A 164 -14.09 9.73 0.74
C ALA A 164 -15.25 10.68 1.13
N LEU A 165 -16.23 10.18 1.88
CA LEU A 165 -17.37 10.98 2.37
C LEU A 165 -16.94 12.04 3.38
N LEU A 166 -15.92 11.77 4.20
CA LEU A 166 -15.38 12.75 5.15
C LEU A 166 -14.54 13.83 4.47
N LEU A 167 -13.96 13.51 3.31
CA LEU A 167 -13.05 14.39 2.58
C LEU A 167 -13.79 15.26 1.55
N ILE A 168 -14.77 14.69 0.85
CA ILE A 168 -15.55 15.37 -0.18
C ILE A 168 -16.78 16.01 0.48
N LYS A 169 -16.67 17.30 0.77
CA LYS A 169 -17.78 18.08 1.37
C LYS A 169 -18.78 18.62 0.34
N ASP A 170 -18.35 18.80 -0.91
CA ASP A 170 -19.17 19.37 -1.98
C ASP A 170 -18.89 18.65 -3.32
N PHE A 171 -19.93 18.39 -4.12
CA PHE A 171 -19.77 17.72 -5.41
C PHE A 171 -19.16 18.63 -6.49
N ASN A 172 -19.32 19.95 -6.37
CA ASN A 172 -18.69 20.94 -7.22
C ASN A 172 -17.18 20.98 -7.01
N THR A 173 -16.69 20.80 -5.79
CA THR A 173 -15.23 20.75 -5.57
C THR A 173 -14.64 19.48 -6.18
N LEU A 174 -15.38 18.37 -6.22
CA LEU A 174 -14.96 17.15 -6.89
C LEU A 174 -14.82 17.32 -8.41
N LEU A 175 -15.73 18.06 -9.04
CA LEU A 175 -15.76 18.23 -10.51
C LEU A 175 -14.92 19.40 -11.02
N ASN A 176 -14.65 20.41 -10.18
CA ASN A 176 -14.01 21.65 -10.65
C ASN A 176 -12.61 21.87 -10.08
N THR A 177 -12.11 21.00 -9.19
CA THR A 177 -10.75 21.14 -8.63
C THR A 177 -9.78 20.12 -9.23
N PRO A 178 -8.48 20.47 -9.35
CA PRO A 178 -7.44 19.51 -9.73
C PRO A 178 -7.38 18.29 -8.79
N TYR A 179 -7.60 18.51 -7.49
CA TYR A 179 -7.67 17.43 -6.49
C TYR A 179 -8.80 16.46 -6.82
N GLY A 180 -9.99 16.98 -7.11
CA GLY A 180 -11.18 16.21 -7.43
C GLY A 180 -11.04 15.38 -8.70
N HIS A 181 -10.47 15.95 -9.77
CA HIS A 181 -10.15 15.20 -10.99
C HIS A 181 -9.21 14.02 -10.73
N GLY A 182 -8.14 14.25 -9.95
CA GLY A 182 -7.24 13.17 -9.54
C GLY A 182 -7.97 12.10 -8.74
N PHE A 183 -8.85 12.50 -7.82
CA PHE A 183 -9.65 11.57 -7.04
C PHE A 183 -10.58 10.71 -7.93
N ILE A 184 -11.23 11.30 -8.94
CA ILE A 184 -12.04 10.57 -9.92
C ILE A 184 -11.21 9.54 -10.69
N ILE A 185 -10.02 9.93 -11.17
CA ILE A 185 -9.09 9.01 -11.87
C ILE A 185 -8.72 7.84 -10.95
N LYS A 186 -8.42 8.11 -9.68
CA LYS A 186 -8.15 7.07 -8.68
C LYS A 186 -9.33 6.11 -8.54
N ILE A 187 -10.55 6.61 -8.44
CA ILE A 187 -11.76 5.77 -8.36
C ILE A 187 -11.95 4.92 -9.62
N LEU A 188 -11.70 5.47 -10.82
CA LEU A 188 -11.75 4.70 -12.07
C LEU A 188 -10.75 3.54 -12.07
N PHE A 189 -9.53 3.75 -11.59
CA PHE A 189 -8.56 2.67 -11.44
C PHE A 189 -8.98 1.65 -10.38
N VAL A 190 -9.52 2.10 -9.24
CA VAL A 190 -10.06 1.20 -8.19
C VAL A 190 -11.19 0.34 -8.76
N LEU A 191 -12.13 0.90 -9.50
CA LEU A 191 -13.20 0.12 -10.15
C LEU A 191 -12.63 -0.87 -11.16
N SER A 192 -11.63 -0.46 -11.94
CA SER A 192 -10.98 -1.32 -12.94
C SER A 192 -10.30 -2.54 -12.31
N ILE A 193 -9.53 -2.35 -11.22
CA ILE A 193 -8.87 -3.47 -10.53
C ILE A 193 -9.90 -4.38 -9.83
N LEU A 194 -11.01 -3.84 -9.33
CA LEU A 194 -12.08 -4.64 -8.71
C LEU A 194 -12.81 -5.51 -9.73
N LEU A 195 -13.12 -4.95 -10.90
CA LEU A 195 -13.72 -5.71 -12.02
C LEU A 195 -12.79 -6.82 -12.47
N LEU A 196 -11.49 -6.53 -12.59
CA LEU A 196 -10.47 -7.51 -12.94
C LEU A 196 -10.35 -8.61 -11.87
N ALA A 197 -10.34 -8.26 -10.59
CA ALA A 197 -10.30 -9.21 -9.49
C ALA A 197 -11.55 -10.10 -9.43
N ALA A 198 -12.73 -9.52 -9.66
CA ALA A 198 -13.98 -10.27 -9.78
C ALA A 198 -13.94 -11.23 -10.97
N PHE A 199 -13.44 -10.78 -12.12
CA PHE A 199 -13.24 -11.61 -13.30
C PHE A 199 -12.25 -12.76 -13.04
N ASN A 200 -11.14 -12.49 -12.34
CA ASN A 200 -10.18 -13.51 -11.94
C ASN A 200 -10.79 -14.57 -11.01
N LYS A 201 -11.62 -14.13 -10.06
CA LYS A 201 -12.32 -15.03 -9.13
C LYS A 201 -13.40 -15.87 -9.82
N TRP A 202 -14.22 -15.28 -10.69
CA TRP A 202 -15.41 -15.95 -11.22
C TRP A 202 -15.20 -16.61 -12.58
N TYR A 203 -14.30 -16.09 -13.41
CA TYR A 203 -14.06 -16.62 -14.74
C TYR A 203 -12.84 -17.55 -14.79
N PHE A 204 -11.67 -17.05 -14.34
CA PHE A 204 -10.41 -17.80 -14.43
C PHE A 204 -10.33 -18.91 -13.39
N THR A 205 -10.59 -18.62 -12.11
CA THR A 205 -10.40 -19.58 -11.01
C THR A 205 -11.13 -20.91 -11.21
N PRO A 206 -12.41 -20.95 -11.65
CA PRO A 206 -13.11 -22.22 -11.88
C PRO A 206 -12.51 -23.08 -13.00
N ARG A 207 -11.84 -22.46 -13.98
CA ARG A 207 -11.28 -23.06 -15.21
C ARG A 207 -9.80 -23.46 -15.11
N LEU A 208 -9.18 -23.31 -13.94
CA LEU A 208 -7.75 -23.61 -13.71
C LEU A 208 -7.36 -25.10 -13.84
N GLN A 209 -8.31 -25.97 -14.15
CA GLN A 209 -8.03 -27.35 -14.54
C GLN A 209 -7.31 -27.43 -15.90
N ASP A 210 -7.58 -26.47 -16.79
CA ASP A 210 -6.85 -26.36 -18.06
C ASP A 210 -5.60 -25.45 -17.87
N PRO A 211 -4.38 -25.96 -18.20
CA PRO A 211 -3.12 -25.22 -18.09
C PRO A 211 -3.10 -23.86 -18.79
N LYS A 212 -3.87 -23.69 -19.87
CA LYS A 212 -3.97 -22.41 -20.60
C LYS A 212 -4.47 -21.29 -19.68
N PHE A 213 -5.46 -21.58 -18.84
CA PHE A 213 -6.04 -20.59 -17.92
C PHE A 213 -5.10 -20.24 -16.77
N ALA A 214 -4.20 -21.14 -16.36
CA ALA A 214 -3.18 -20.82 -15.36
C ALA A 214 -2.20 -19.74 -15.86
N LYS A 215 -1.79 -19.82 -17.14
CA LYS A 215 -0.93 -18.81 -17.75
C LYS A 215 -1.65 -17.47 -17.89
N GLN A 216 -2.90 -17.48 -18.35
CA GLN A 216 -3.74 -16.28 -18.49
C GLN A 216 -4.01 -15.60 -17.14
N LEU A 217 -4.33 -16.37 -16.10
CA LEU A 217 -4.49 -15.85 -14.74
C LEU A 217 -3.20 -15.16 -14.26
N GLY A 218 -2.03 -15.73 -14.54
CA GLY A 218 -0.76 -15.09 -14.20
C GLY A 218 -0.57 -13.71 -14.87
N TYR A 219 -1.01 -13.53 -16.12
CA TYR A 219 -0.98 -12.22 -16.76
C TYR A 219 -2.02 -11.26 -16.18
N ALA A 220 -3.21 -11.77 -15.84
CA ALA A 220 -4.24 -10.96 -15.21
C ALA A 220 -3.82 -10.46 -13.82
N ILE A 221 -3.17 -11.30 -13.01
CA ILE A 221 -2.60 -10.90 -11.70
C ILE A 221 -1.48 -9.86 -11.89
N LEU A 222 -0.64 -10.01 -12.92
CA LEU A 222 0.39 -9.00 -13.21
C LEU A 222 -0.25 -7.66 -13.60
N PHE A 223 -1.36 -7.71 -14.35
CA PHE A 223 -2.11 -6.51 -14.70
C PHE A 223 -2.77 -5.87 -13.46
N GLU A 224 -3.32 -6.66 -12.53
CA GLU A 224 -3.79 -6.16 -11.22
C GLU A 224 -2.68 -5.44 -10.45
N MET A 225 -1.47 -6.00 -10.40
CA MET A 225 -0.31 -5.33 -9.77
C MET A 225 0.00 -3.99 -10.42
N SER A 226 -0.04 -3.93 -11.76
CA SER A 226 0.24 -2.69 -12.49
C SER A 226 -0.83 -1.63 -12.22
N LEU A 227 -2.11 -2.00 -12.16
CA LEU A 227 -3.19 -1.11 -11.78
C LEU A 227 -3.05 -0.63 -10.34
N GLY A 228 -2.71 -1.52 -9.41
CA GLY A 228 -2.48 -1.13 -8.02
C GLY A 228 -1.28 -0.17 -7.87
N LEU A 229 -0.23 -0.35 -8.66
CA LEU A 229 0.88 0.61 -8.73
C LEU A 229 0.41 1.97 -9.25
N LEU A 230 -0.39 2.02 -10.31
CA LEU A 230 -0.97 3.26 -10.83
C LEU A 230 -1.83 3.96 -9.78
N ILE A 231 -2.67 3.22 -9.05
CA ILE A 231 -3.47 3.77 -7.94
C ILE A 231 -2.57 4.42 -6.88
N LEU A 232 -1.47 3.77 -6.51
CA LEU A 232 -0.51 4.29 -5.53
C LEU A 232 0.19 5.56 -6.05
N LEU A 233 0.65 5.56 -7.30
CA LEU A 233 1.32 6.71 -7.93
C LEU A 233 0.38 7.91 -8.03
N THR A 234 -0.85 7.69 -8.53
CA THR A 234 -1.90 8.72 -8.60
C THR A 234 -2.22 9.25 -7.20
N THR A 235 -2.37 8.38 -6.20
CA THR A 235 -2.61 8.81 -4.81
C THR A 235 -1.46 9.66 -4.29
N GLY A 236 -0.22 9.22 -4.49
CA GLY A 236 0.98 9.97 -4.10
C GLY A 236 0.98 11.37 -4.72
N TYR A 237 0.89 11.44 -6.04
CA TYR A 237 0.87 12.71 -6.79
C TYR A 237 -0.22 13.68 -6.31
N ILE A 238 -1.46 13.20 -6.14
CA ILE A 238 -2.56 14.04 -5.69
C ILE A 238 -2.31 14.56 -4.27
N THR A 239 -1.81 13.71 -3.38
CA THR A 239 -1.60 14.10 -1.97
C THR A 239 -0.37 14.98 -1.75
N THR A 240 0.66 14.90 -2.60
CA THR A 240 1.93 15.62 -2.39
C THR A 240 2.11 16.83 -3.30
N VAL A 241 1.63 16.77 -4.55
CA VAL A 241 1.84 17.84 -5.55
C VAL A 241 0.62 18.74 -5.66
N VAL A 242 -0.57 18.16 -5.69
CA VAL A 242 -1.81 18.93 -5.85
C VAL A 242 -2.29 19.48 -4.51
N GLY A 243 -2.36 18.62 -3.49
CA GLY A 243 -2.90 18.99 -2.18
C GLY A 243 -4.43 19.17 -2.19
N ILE A 244 -5.03 19.17 -1.00
CA ILE A 244 -6.43 19.59 -0.84
C ILE A 244 -6.38 21.07 -0.48
N GLU A 245 -7.05 21.91 -1.28
CA GLU A 245 -7.27 23.33 -0.93
C GLU A 245 -8.21 23.46 0.29
#